data_AF-A0A4R8PUN9-F1
#
_entry.id   AF-A0A4R8PUN9-F1
#
_cell.length_a   1.000
_cell.length_b   1.000
_cell.length_c   1.000
_cell.angle_alpha   90.00
_cell.angle_beta   90.00
_cell.angle_gamma   90.00
#
_symmetry.space_group_name_H-M   'P 1'
#
loop_
_entity.id
_entity.type
_entity.pdbx_description
1 polymer ?
#
loop_
_entity_poly.entity_id
_entity_poly.type
_entity_poly.pdbx_seq_one_letter_code
_entity_poly.pdbx_strand_id
1 'polypeptide(L)'
;MEVDSEGHDQFENLPSPPRASQYGTGATVSSDTDASGVKLRRRLGDLVAKYEGLELKYRDLREIGIKTAEQNFDVLKEQSEERARTASELISNLKADLATQRSLAKEGEQTKKRLLDTEARVAELTKLLADAKQEAKTLCNKLAQTRSAEVAVTSRVPGSAVKGGAAAARAIATASSEAVQAAQLKEDLYGDLTGLIVRLVRRDPAAQVFDCIQTGRNGTLHFKLEVEKENTGDNYEEAHFTYKPQLDPSRDRDLMDLLPDFLTEEIEFARPHAAKFYSRVKRSLVE
;
A
#
# COMPACT_ATOMS: atom_id res chain seq x y z
N MET A 1 -26.05 34.45 -14.48
CA MET A 1 -26.02 35.92 -14.63
C MET A 1 -26.03 36.16 -16.12
N GLU A 2 -27.21 36.45 -16.63
CA GLU A 2 -27.42 36.95 -17.99
C GLU A 2 -26.79 38.33 -18.07
N VAL A 3 -26.02 38.59 -19.12
CA VAL A 3 -25.46 39.92 -19.38
C VAL A 3 -25.86 40.28 -20.80
N ASP A 4 -26.82 41.18 -20.90
CA ASP A 4 -27.38 41.72 -22.13
C ASP A 4 -26.29 42.36 -22.99
N SER A 5 -26.30 42.00 -24.29
CA SER A 5 -25.59 42.71 -25.34
C SER A 5 -26.50 43.83 -25.85
N GLU A 6 -26.18 45.08 -25.54
CA GLU A 6 -26.69 46.23 -26.28
C GLU A 6 -25.55 46.84 -27.11
N GLY A 7 -25.56 46.49 -28.40
CA GLY A 7 -24.88 47.25 -29.43
C GLY A 7 -25.66 48.53 -29.71
N HIS A 8 -24.94 49.65 -29.79
CA HIS A 8 -25.50 50.88 -30.30
C HIS A 8 -24.55 51.50 -31.33
N ASP A 9 -24.89 51.23 -32.59
CA ASP A 9 -24.44 51.94 -33.78
C ASP A 9 -24.84 53.41 -33.70
N GLN A 10 -23.88 54.31 -33.52
CA GLN A 10 -24.06 55.73 -33.81
C GLN A 10 -22.75 56.32 -34.29
N PHE A 11 -22.51 56.33 -35.61
CA PHE A 11 -21.75 57.39 -36.28
C PHE A 11 -21.91 57.28 -37.82
N GLU A 12 -23.16 57.36 -38.30
CA GLU A 12 -23.43 57.81 -39.67
C GLU A 12 -24.10 59.18 -39.60
N ASN A 13 -23.31 60.24 -39.81
CA ASN A 13 -23.71 61.47 -40.50
C ASN A 13 -22.56 62.48 -40.43
N LEU A 14 -21.76 62.55 -41.50
CA LEU A 14 -20.90 63.69 -41.79
C LEU A 14 -21.24 64.18 -43.20
N PRO A 15 -21.44 65.49 -43.42
CA PRO A 15 -21.89 66.02 -44.69
C PRO A 15 -20.73 66.02 -45.71
N SER A 16 -21.04 65.60 -46.93
CA SER A 16 -20.14 65.64 -48.09
C SER A 16 -19.80 67.09 -48.50
N PRO A 17 -18.56 67.38 -48.95
CA PRO A 17 -18.17 68.73 -49.36
C PRO A 17 -18.75 69.10 -50.75
N PRO A 18 -19.02 70.39 -51.03
CA PRO A 18 -19.58 70.81 -52.30
C PRO A 18 -18.53 70.82 -53.41
N ARG A 19 -19.01 70.51 -54.62
CA ARG A 19 -18.28 70.45 -55.89
C ARG A 19 -17.79 71.85 -56.29
N ALA A 20 -16.50 71.97 -56.60
CA ALA A 20 -15.89 73.22 -57.07
C ALA A 20 -16.46 73.66 -58.43
N SER A 21 -16.91 74.91 -58.50
CA SER A 21 -17.30 75.59 -59.74
C SER A 21 -16.15 76.47 -60.24
N GLN A 22 -15.79 76.29 -61.50
CA GLN A 22 -14.78 77.08 -62.22
C GLN A 22 -15.34 78.45 -62.59
N TYR A 23 -14.57 79.53 -62.34
CA TYR A 23 -14.66 80.77 -63.12
C TYR A 23 -13.27 81.45 -63.26
N GLY A 24 -12.85 81.63 -64.51
CA GLY A 24 -12.44 82.93 -65.08
C GLY A 24 -11.21 83.68 -64.56
N THR A 25 -10.10 83.56 -65.30
CA THR A 25 -9.22 84.63 -65.84
C THR A 25 -9.10 86.01 -65.16
N GLY A 26 -7.85 86.45 -64.90
CA GLY A 26 -7.39 87.78 -65.34
C GLY A 26 -6.68 88.71 -64.33
N ALA A 27 -5.34 88.74 -64.43
CA ALA A 27 -4.47 89.93 -64.44
C ALA A 27 -4.01 90.66 -63.15
N THR A 28 -2.72 91.04 -63.24
CA THR A 28 -1.92 92.09 -62.56
C THR A 28 -1.15 91.75 -61.28
N VAL A 29 0.16 92.00 -61.37
CA VAL A 29 1.25 91.65 -60.46
C VAL A 29 1.42 92.73 -59.39
N SER A 30 1.58 92.33 -58.13
CA SER A 30 2.13 93.14 -57.06
C SER A 30 3.19 92.30 -56.34
N SER A 31 4.45 92.74 -56.36
CA SER A 31 5.61 91.94 -55.93
C SER A 31 5.64 91.65 -54.41
N ASP A 32 4.93 92.42 -53.59
CA ASP A 32 4.81 92.18 -52.14
C ASP A 32 3.69 91.18 -51.78
N THR A 33 2.69 91.01 -52.64
CA THR A 33 1.64 89.99 -52.48
C THR A 33 2.12 88.60 -52.86
N ASP A 34 3.07 88.48 -53.80
CA ASP A 34 3.64 87.17 -54.17
C ASP A 34 4.56 86.61 -53.07
N ALA A 35 5.39 87.45 -52.44
CA ALA A 35 6.25 87.03 -51.35
C ALA A 35 5.47 86.62 -50.08
N SER A 36 4.36 87.29 -49.79
CA SER A 36 3.46 86.94 -48.69
C SER A 36 2.61 85.70 -49.01
N GLY A 37 2.18 85.52 -50.26
CA GLY A 37 1.49 84.32 -50.74
C GLY A 37 2.35 83.05 -50.67
N VAL A 38 3.63 83.14 -51.01
CA VAL A 38 4.58 82.01 -50.88
C VAL A 38 4.79 81.62 -49.42
N LYS A 39 4.92 82.60 -48.50
CA LYS A 39 5.02 82.35 -47.06
C LYS A 39 3.75 81.70 -46.49
N LEU A 40 2.58 82.15 -46.93
CA LEU A 40 1.29 81.57 -46.52
C LEU A 40 1.14 80.13 -47.01
N ARG A 41 1.49 79.86 -48.28
CA ARG A 41 1.47 78.50 -48.86
C ARG A 41 2.40 77.55 -48.11
N ARG A 42 3.61 78.02 -47.75
CA ARG A 42 4.55 77.22 -46.95
C ARG A 42 3.99 76.91 -45.56
N ARG A 43 3.43 77.90 -44.85
CA ARG A 43 2.78 77.69 -43.55
C ARG A 43 1.59 76.74 -43.63
N LEU A 44 0.81 76.80 -44.71
CA LEU A 44 -0.31 75.90 -44.95
C LEU A 44 0.19 74.47 -45.18
N GLY A 45 1.25 74.29 -45.98
CA GLY A 45 1.91 73.00 -46.18
C GLY A 45 2.50 72.44 -44.88
N ASP A 46 3.17 73.28 -44.08
CA ASP A 46 3.71 72.89 -42.77
C ASP A 46 2.59 72.50 -41.79
N LEU A 47 1.43 73.16 -41.86
CA LEU A 47 0.26 72.85 -41.01
C LEU A 47 -0.42 71.56 -41.44
N VAL A 48 -0.57 71.34 -42.75
CA VAL A 48 -1.09 70.09 -43.32
C VAL A 48 -0.17 68.92 -42.96
N ALA A 49 1.14 69.05 -43.14
CA ALA A 49 2.10 68.01 -42.75
C ALA A 49 2.08 67.71 -41.25
N LYS A 50 1.89 68.72 -40.39
CA LYS A 50 1.71 68.52 -38.94
C LYS A 50 0.41 67.82 -38.62
N TYR A 51 -0.67 68.14 -39.32
CA TYR A 51 -1.97 67.52 -39.13
C TYR A 51 -1.94 66.05 -39.55
N GLU A 52 -1.43 65.74 -40.73
CA GLU A 52 -1.24 64.37 -41.21
C GLU A 52 -0.32 63.56 -40.27
N GLY A 53 0.77 64.18 -39.81
CA GLY A 53 1.66 63.57 -38.83
C GLY A 53 1.00 63.32 -37.46
N LEU A 54 0.04 64.16 -37.05
CA LEU A 54 -0.73 63.97 -35.83
C LEU A 54 -1.79 62.88 -36.00
N GLU A 55 -2.47 62.83 -37.14
CA GLU A 55 -3.42 61.76 -37.47
C GLU A 55 -2.75 60.40 -37.48
N LEU A 56 -1.57 60.27 -38.09
CA LEU A 56 -0.81 59.01 -38.09
C LEU A 56 -0.49 58.57 -36.67
N LYS A 57 0.08 59.46 -35.84
CA LYS A 57 0.38 59.16 -34.44
C LYS A 57 -0.86 58.78 -33.62
N TYR A 58 -2.00 59.42 -33.89
CA TYR A 58 -3.26 59.07 -33.24
C TYR A 58 -3.75 57.68 -33.65
N ARG A 59 -3.69 57.35 -34.94
CA ARG A 59 -4.02 56.00 -35.44
C ARG A 59 -3.09 54.94 -34.83
N ASP A 60 -1.79 55.20 -34.83
CA ASP A 60 -0.78 54.31 -34.24
C ASP A 60 -1.05 54.09 -32.75
N LEU A 61 -1.29 55.16 -31.99
CA LEU A 61 -1.56 55.06 -30.56
C LEU A 61 -2.88 54.33 -30.27
N ARG A 62 -3.91 54.54 -31.09
CA ARG A 62 -5.19 53.81 -31.01
C ARG A 62 -4.98 52.32 -31.29
N GLU A 63 -4.22 51.99 -32.33
CA GLU A 63 -3.92 50.60 -32.69
C GLU A 63 -3.11 49.90 -31.59
N ILE A 64 -2.09 50.57 -31.04
CA ILE A 64 -1.31 50.05 -29.90
C ILE A 64 -2.22 49.85 -28.69
N GLY A 65 -3.11 50.79 -28.39
CA GLY A 65 -4.07 50.68 -27.28
C GLY A 65 -5.00 49.46 -27.43
N ILE A 66 -5.56 49.26 -28.62
CA ILE A 66 -6.42 48.11 -28.92
C ILE A 66 -5.62 46.81 -28.80
N LYS A 67 -4.46 46.70 -29.45
CA LYS A 67 -3.62 45.49 -29.38
C LYS A 67 -3.19 45.16 -27.96
N THR A 68 -2.84 46.17 -27.16
CA THR A 68 -2.44 45.97 -25.76
C THR A 68 -3.62 45.50 -24.91
N ALA A 69 -4.82 46.05 -25.16
CA ALA A 69 -6.04 45.62 -24.48
C ALA A 69 -6.44 44.18 -24.86
N GLU A 70 -6.36 43.82 -26.14
CA GLU A 70 -6.59 42.45 -26.63
C GLU A 70 -5.61 41.46 -26.00
N GLN A 71 -4.31 41.77 -26.01
CA GLN A 71 -3.29 40.93 -25.37
C GLN A 71 -3.54 40.75 -23.87
N ASN A 72 -3.92 41.82 -23.16
CA ASN A 72 -4.21 41.74 -21.74
C ASN A 72 -5.47 40.91 -21.47
N PHE A 73 -6.50 41.05 -22.31
CA PHE A 73 -7.71 40.22 -22.23
C PHE A 73 -7.39 38.74 -22.47
N ASP A 74 -6.58 38.42 -23.49
CA ASP A 74 -6.18 37.04 -23.79
C ASP A 74 -5.41 36.41 -22.62
N VAL A 75 -4.45 37.14 -22.05
CA VAL A 75 -3.68 36.68 -20.88
C VAL A 75 -4.61 36.45 -19.68
N LEU A 76 -5.53 37.38 -19.40
CA LEU A 76 -6.46 37.23 -18.28
C LEU A 76 -7.42 36.06 -18.49
N LYS A 77 -7.87 35.85 -19.72
CA LYS A 77 -8.72 34.72 -20.11
C LYS A 77 -7.99 33.40 -19.92
N GLU A 78 -6.76 33.29 -20.42
CA GLU A 78 -5.93 32.09 -20.26
C GLU A 78 -5.69 31.77 -18.78
N GLN A 79 -5.31 32.76 -17.97
CA GLN A 79 -5.15 32.60 -16.52
C GLN A 79 -6.44 32.17 -15.81
N SER A 80 -7.60 32.71 -16.24
CA SER A 80 -8.90 32.33 -15.69
C SER A 80 -9.24 30.88 -16.02
N GLU A 81 -9.02 30.47 -17.28
CA GLU A 81 -9.25 29.10 -17.72
C GLU A 81 -8.31 28.10 -17.02
N GLU A 82 -7.03 28.44 -16.86
CA GLU A 82 -6.07 27.62 -16.14
C GLU A 82 -6.43 27.48 -14.66
N ARG A 83 -6.84 28.57 -14.00
CA ARG A 83 -7.35 28.52 -12.61
C ARG A 83 -8.62 27.67 -12.50
N ALA A 84 -9.52 27.76 -13.47
CA ALA A 84 -10.73 26.94 -13.48
C ALA A 84 -10.40 25.45 -13.68
N ARG A 85 -9.43 25.12 -14.55
CA ARG A 85 -8.96 23.74 -14.78
C ARG A 85 -8.31 23.17 -13.52
N THR A 86 -7.33 23.86 -12.96
CA THR A 86 -6.63 23.43 -11.74
C THR A 86 -7.59 23.26 -10.54
N ALA A 87 -8.53 24.18 -10.35
CA ALA A 87 -9.56 24.04 -9.32
C ALA A 87 -10.47 22.82 -9.56
N SER A 88 -10.85 22.57 -10.81
CA SER A 88 -11.70 21.42 -11.18
C SER A 88 -10.97 20.08 -10.95
N GLU A 89 -9.69 20.00 -11.32
CA GLU A 89 -8.83 18.83 -11.05
C GLU A 89 -8.68 18.59 -9.55
N LEU A 90 -8.40 19.63 -8.76
CA LEU A 90 -8.31 19.52 -7.31
C LEU A 90 -9.62 19.03 -6.69
N ILE A 91 -10.76 19.58 -7.12
CA ILE A 91 -12.08 19.14 -6.65
C ILE A 91 -12.33 17.67 -7.01
N SER A 92 -11.93 17.25 -8.21
CA SER A 92 -12.05 15.85 -8.64
C SER A 92 -11.22 14.92 -7.77
N ASN A 93 -9.95 15.27 -7.54
CA ASN A 93 -9.05 14.49 -6.70
C ASN A 93 -9.55 14.41 -5.25
N LEU A 94 -9.96 15.54 -4.65
CA LEU A 94 -10.53 15.56 -3.31
C LEU A 94 -11.82 14.73 -3.20
N LYS A 95 -12.65 14.69 -4.24
CA LYS A 95 -13.84 13.83 -4.27
C LYS A 95 -13.46 12.35 -4.35
N ALA A 96 -12.43 12.00 -5.13
CA ALA A 96 -11.91 10.64 -5.19
C ALA A 96 -11.35 10.20 -3.83
N ASP A 97 -10.55 11.05 -3.19
CA ASP A 97 -9.99 10.80 -1.85
C ASP A 97 -11.08 10.67 -0.78
N LEU A 98 -12.13 11.47 -0.83
CA LEU A 98 -13.28 11.32 0.08
C LEU A 98 -14.03 10.00 -0.16
N ALA A 99 -14.12 9.54 -1.41
CA ALA A 99 -14.74 8.26 -1.71
C ALA A 99 -13.91 7.09 -1.16
N THR A 100 -12.58 7.13 -1.30
CA THR A 100 -11.68 6.10 -0.75
C THR A 100 -11.67 6.12 0.77
N GLN A 101 -11.67 7.30 1.41
CA GLN A 101 -11.79 7.39 2.87
C GLN A 101 -13.12 6.81 3.37
N ARG A 102 -14.22 7.04 2.66
CA ARG A 102 -15.53 6.47 3.01
C ARG A 102 -15.58 4.95 2.83
N SER A 103 -14.94 4.40 1.80
CA SER A 103 -14.87 2.94 1.64
C SER A 103 -14.03 2.31 2.74
N LEU A 104 -12.85 2.88 3.03
CA LEU A 104 -11.97 2.42 4.11
C LEU A 104 -12.66 2.50 5.49
N ALA A 105 -13.42 3.56 5.76
CA ALA A 105 -14.18 3.67 7.00
C ALA A 105 -15.24 2.54 7.13
N LYS A 106 -15.95 2.23 6.05
CA LYS A 106 -16.93 1.12 6.03
C LYS A 106 -16.24 -0.24 6.22
N GLU A 107 -15.11 -0.47 5.57
CA GLU A 107 -14.31 -1.69 5.75
C GLU A 107 -13.77 -1.82 7.17
N GLY A 108 -13.33 -0.71 7.77
CA GLY A 108 -12.91 -0.63 9.16
C GLY A 108 -14.04 -1.00 10.13
N GLU A 109 -15.24 -0.48 9.93
CA GLU A 109 -16.42 -0.86 10.73
C GLU A 109 -16.78 -2.33 10.57
N GLN A 110 -16.74 -2.88 9.35
CA GLN A 110 -17.00 -4.30 9.11
C GLN A 110 -15.96 -5.19 9.78
N THR A 111 -14.69 -4.82 9.68
CA THR A 111 -13.58 -5.54 10.32
C THR A 111 -13.71 -5.51 11.83
N LYS A 112 -14.07 -4.35 12.41
CA LYS A 112 -14.35 -4.23 13.84
C LYS A 112 -15.49 -5.13 14.29
N LYS A 113 -16.59 -5.22 13.53
CA LYS A 113 -17.70 -6.13 13.83
C LYS A 113 -17.24 -7.59 13.81
N ARG A 114 -16.50 -7.99 12.77
CA ARG A 114 -15.94 -9.35 12.67
C ARG A 114 -15.01 -9.66 13.84
N LEU A 115 -14.17 -8.70 14.25
CA LEU A 115 -13.29 -8.86 15.40
C LEU A 115 -14.07 -9.13 16.68
N LEU A 116 -15.09 -8.31 16.99
CA LEU A 116 -15.95 -8.51 18.15
C LEU A 116 -16.67 -9.87 18.13
N ASP A 117 -17.19 -10.28 16.96
CA ASP A 117 -17.83 -11.58 16.80
C ASP A 117 -16.84 -12.73 17.03
N THR A 118 -15.61 -12.60 16.52
CA THR A 118 -14.57 -13.61 16.74
C THR A 118 -14.11 -13.67 18.19
N GLU A 119 -13.97 -12.52 18.86
CA GLU A 119 -13.64 -12.46 20.29
C GLU A 119 -14.71 -13.14 21.15
N ALA A 120 -15.99 -12.90 20.83
CA ALA A 120 -17.10 -13.58 21.49
C ALA A 120 -17.04 -15.11 21.31
N ARG A 121 -16.77 -15.59 20.07
CA ARG A 121 -16.60 -17.02 19.79
C ARG A 121 -15.41 -17.63 20.51
N VAL A 122 -14.28 -16.92 20.59
CA VAL A 122 -13.10 -17.38 21.33
C VAL A 122 -13.43 -17.52 22.82
N ALA A 123 -14.14 -16.54 23.41
CA ALA A 123 -14.57 -16.62 24.80
C ALA A 123 -15.50 -17.82 25.05
N GLU A 124 -16.46 -18.05 24.16
CA GLU A 124 -17.38 -19.20 24.24
C GLU A 124 -16.64 -20.54 24.12
N LEU A 125 -15.78 -20.70 23.11
CA LEU A 125 -14.98 -21.91 22.92
C LEU A 125 -14.04 -22.16 24.09
N THR A 126 -13.46 -21.10 24.67
CA THR A 126 -12.61 -21.21 25.86
C THR A 126 -13.40 -21.75 27.06
N LYS A 127 -14.65 -21.29 27.23
CA LYS A 127 -15.55 -21.82 28.27
C LYS A 127 -15.90 -23.28 28.04
N LEU A 128 -16.33 -23.64 26.82
CA LEU A 128 -16.65 -25.03 26.47
C LEU A 128 -15.45 -25.96 26.64
N LEU A 129 -14.25 -25.49 26.32
CA LEU A 129 -13.01 -26.24 26.51
C LEU A 129 -12.70 -26.43 27.99
N ALA A 130 -12.92 -25.43 28.84
CA ALA A 130 -12.78 -25.55 30.29
C ALA A 130 -13.78 -26.58 30.87
N ASP A 131 -15.04 -26.51 30.45
CA ASP A 131 -16.10 -27.45 30.85
C ASP A 131 -15.74 -28.89 30.43
N ALA A 132 -15.36 -29.11 29.17
CA ALA A 132 -14.94 -30.40 28.66
C ALA A 132 -13.69 -30.96 29.39
N LYS A 133 -12.72 -30.10 29.73
CA LYS A 133 -11.57 -30.50 30.56
C LYS A 133 -11.98 -30.91 31.96
N GLN A 134 -12.95 -30.23 32.56
CA GLN A 134 -13.47 -30.60 33.87
C GLN A 134 -14.23 -31.93 33.80
N GLU A 135 -15.07 -32.14 32.79
CA GLU A 135 -15.76 -33.41 32.56
C GLU A 135 -14.79 -34.57 32.38
N ALA A 136 -13.77 -34.41 31.52
CA ALA A 136 -12.74 -35.43 31.33
C ALA A 136 -12.03 -35.79 32.64
N LYS A 137 -11.70 -34.79 33.50
CA LYS A 137 -11.15 -35.05 34.84
C LYS A 137 -12.11 -35.84 35.72
N THR A 138 -13.41 -35.50 35.72
CA THR A 138 -14.40 -36.24 36.51
C THR A 138 -14.54 -37.69 36.04
N LEU A 139 -14.53 -37.93 34.71
CA LEU A 139 -14.61 -39.26 34.14
C LEU A 139 -13.36 -40.08 34.44
N CYS A 140 -12.16 -39.49 34.32
CA CYS A 140 -10.91 -40.14 34.73
C CYS A 140 -10.93 -40.54 36.21
N ASN A 141 -11.43 -39.67 37.09
CA ASN A 141 -11.56 -39.99 38.51
C ASN A 141 -12.56 -41.14 38.75
N LYS A 142 -13.72 -41.12 38.08
CA LYS A 142 -14.71 -42.21 38.16
C LYS A 142 -14.15 -43.53 37.64
N LEU A 143 -13.39 -43.52 36.55
CA LEU A 143 -12.71 -44.71 35.99
C LEU A 143 -11.65 -45.26 36.96
N ALA A 144 -10.87 -44.39 37.58
CA ALA A 144 -9.90 -44.80 38.60
C ALA A 144 -10.59 -45.42 39.83
N GLN A 145 -11.73 -44.86 40.26
CA GLN A 145 -12.54 -45.40 41.35
C GLN A 145 -13.15 -46.77 40.99
N THR A 146 -13.71 -46.95 39.79
CA THR A 146 -14.26 -48.24 39.34
C THR A 146 -13.17 -49.31 39.20
N ARG A 147 -12.01 -48.96 38.63
CA ARG A 147 -10.86 -49.87 38.57
C ARG A 147 -10.36 -50.27 39.97
N SER A 148 -10.33 -49.33 40.91
CA SER A 148 -9.91 -49.62 42.30
C SER A 148 -10.95 -50.49 43.04
N ALA A 149 -12.24 -50.31 42.75
CA ALA A 149 -13.31 -51.13 43.29
C ALA A 149 -13.32 -52.55 42.70
N GLU A 150 -13.07 -52.71 41.40
CA GLU A 150 -12.89 -54.03 40.77
C GLU A 150 -11.67 -54.79 41.34
N VAL A 151 -10.56 -54.09 41.56
CA VAL A 151 -9.37 -54.67 42.23
C VAL A 151 -9.70 -55.06 43.67
N ALA A 152 -10.50 -54.28 44.40
CA ALA A 152 -10.92 -54.62 45.76
C ALA A 152 -11.89 -55.81 45.83
N VAL A 153 -12.72 -56.03 44.81
CA VAL A 153 -13.63 -57.19 44.72
C VAL A 153 -12.89 -58.47 44.31
N THR A 154 -11.87 -58.37 43.47
CA THR A 154 -11.01 -59.50 43.07
C THR A 154 -9.90 -59.83 44.08
N SER A 155 -9.65 -58.96 45.07
CA SER A 155 -8.60 -59.12 46.09
C SER A 155 -9.14 -59.26 47.53
N ARG A 156 -10.24 -60.01 47.76
CA ARG A 156 -10.60 -60.50 49.10
C ARG A 156 -9.59 -61.55 49.64
N VAL A 157 -8.31 -61.21 49.62
CA VAL A 157 -7.25 -61.79 50.44
C VAL A 157 -6.62 -60.61 51.19
N PRO A 158 -6.67 -60.60 52.54
CA PRO A 158 -6.22 -59.46 53.32
C PRO A 158 -4.69 -59.44 53.38
N GLY A 159 -4.07 -58.37 52.88
CA GLY A 159 -2.62 -58.22 52.89
C GLY A 159 -2.15 -56.78 52.68
N SER A 160 -1.82 -56.13 53.80
CA SER A 160 -0.84 -55.05 54.03
C SER A 160 -0.49 -54.01 52.96
N ALA A 161 -0.63 -52.76 53.40
CA ALA A 161 0.35 -51.67 53.30
C ALA A 161 0.88 -51.27 51.92
N VAL A 162 0.27 -50.23 51.33
CA VAL A 162 0.98 -49.34 50.39
C VAL A 162 0.72 -47.89 50.78
N LYS A 163 1.54 -47.37 51.70
CA LYS A 163 1.69 -45.94 51.96
C LYS A 163 3.14 -45.57 51.64
N GLY A 164 3.39 -45.00 50.46
CA GLY A 164 4.75 -44.56 50.08
C GLY A 164 4.93 -43.91 48.70
N GLY A 165 4.03 -44.10 47.72
CA GLY A 165 4.30 -43.67 46.34
C GLY A 165 3.94 -42.21 45.97
N ALA A 166 3.10 -41.53 46.75
CA ALA A 166 2.48 -40.26 46.31
C ALA A 166 3.42 -39.04 46.35
N ALA A 167 4.53 -39.10 47.09
CA ALA A 167 5.54 -38.04 47.14
C ALA A 167 6.57 -38.18 46.01
N ALA A 168 6.99 -39.41 45.70
CA ALA A 168 7.88 -39.70 44.57
C ALA A 168 7.20 -39.42 43.22
N ALA A 169 5.93 -39.78 43.06
CA ALA A 169 5.17 -39.49 41.84
C ALA A 169 4.97 -37.98 41.62
N ARG A 170 4.79 -37.20 42.70
CA ARG A 170 4.72 -35.73 42.63
C ARG A 170 6.08 -35.12 42.30
N ALA A 171 7.17 -35.55 42.94
CA ALA A 171 8.52 -35.07 42.62
C ALA A 171 8.92 -35.37 41.17
N ILE A 172 8.56 -36.54 40.64
CA ILE A 172 8.80 -36.92 39.23
C ILE A 172 7.95 -36.06 38.28
N ALA A 173 6.69 -35.76 38.63
CA ALA A 173 5.83 -34.89 37.83
C ALA A 173 6.27 -33.41 37.84
N THR A 174 6.80 -32.91 38.95
CA THR A 174 7.36 -31.55 39.02
C THR A 174 8.67 -31.45 38.26
N ALA A 175 9.56 -32.44 38.41
CA ALA A 175 10.83 -32.50 37.68
C ALA A 175 10.63 -32.65 36.15
N SER A 176 9.61 -33.41 35.73
CA SER A 176 9.26 -33.49 34.30
C SER A 176 8.63 -32.18 33.79
N SER A 177 7.86 -31.48 34.61
CA SER A 177 7.33 -30.15 34.27
C SER A 177 8.44 -29.11 34.09
N GLU A 178 9.42 -29.08 34.98
CA GLU A 178 10.58 -28.18 34.88
C GLU A 178 11.44 -28.49 33.64
N ALA A 179 11.67 -29.78 33.35
CA ALA A 179 12.41 -30.20 32.15
C ALA A 179 11.69 -29.81 30.85
N VAL A 180 10.36 -29.92 30.81
CA VAL A 180 9.55 -29.50 29.66
C VAL A 180 9.56 -27.97 29.50
N GLN A 181 9.43 -27.22 30.59
CA GLN A 181 9.53 -25.75 30.55
C GLN A 181 10.91 -25.29 30.08
N ALA A 182 11.99 -25.90 30.59
CA ALA A 182 13.34 -25.58 30.16
C ALA A 182 13.61 -25.95 28.70
N ALA A 183 12.99 -27.02 28.19
CA ALA A 183 13.07 -27.39 26.77
C ALA A 183 12.35 -26.36 25.89
N GLN A 184 11.16 -25.90 26.29
CA GLN A 184 10.42 -24.86 25.57
C GLN A 184 11.21 -23.54 25.51
N LEU A 185 11.75 -23.07 26.64
CA LEU A 185 12.53 -21.83 26.67
C LEU A 185 13.79 -21.91 25.78
N LYS A 186 14.40 -23.09 25.65
CA LYS A 186 15.53 -23.29 24.73
C LYS A 186 15.06 -23.23 23.28
N GLU A 187 13.93 -23.86 22.97
CA GLU A 187 13.34 -23.81 21.62
C GLU A 187 12.96 -22.38 21.22
N ASP A 188 12.30 -21.64 22.11
CA ASP A 188 11.91 -20.24 21.90
C ASP A 188 13.15 -19.38 21.62
N LEU A 189 14.21 -19.53 22.42
CA LEU A 189 15.48 -18.83 22.19
C LEU A 189 16.11 -19.19 20.84
N TYR A 190 16.11 -20.47 20.45
CA TYR A 190 16.58 -20.86 19.12
C TYR A 190 15.71 -20.24 18.02
N GLY A 191 14.39 -20.23 18.18
CA GLY A 191 13.45 -19.58 17.27
C GLY A 191 13.75 -18.09 17.10
N ASP A 192 13.98 -17.37 18.19
CA ASP A 192 14.30 -15.94 18.16
C ASP A 192 15.62 -15.64 17.45
N LEU A 193 16.64 -16.48 17.64
CA LEU A 193 17.97 -16.28 17.04
C LEU A 193 18.06 -16.71 15.57
N THR A 194 17.28 -17.72 15.19
CA THR A 194 17.40 -18.38 13.87
C THR A 194 16.26 -18.03 12.92
N GLY A 195 15.10 -17.65 13.46
CA GLY A 195 13.84 -17.57 12.72
C GLY A 195 13.26 -18.95 12.36
N LEU A 196 13.83 -20.05 12.87
CA LEU A 196 13.37 -21.43 12.63
C LEU A 196 12.51 -21.91 13.82
N ILE A 197 11.29 -22.35 13.53
CA ILE A 197 10.36 -22.91 14.51
C ILE A 197 10.04 -24.35 14.13
N VAL A 198 10.14 -25.28 15.08
CA VAL A 198 9.78 -26.69 14.90
C VAL A 198 8.40 -26.94 15.53
N ARG A 199 7.33 -26.85 14.73
CA ARG A 199 5.95 -26.87 15.22
C ARG A 199 5.48 -28.21 15.72
N LEU A 200 5.88 -29.28 15.04
CA LEU A 200 5.39 -30.62 15.34
C LEU A 200 6.51 -31.64 15.09
N VAL A 201 6.64 -32.58 16.01
CA VAL A 201 7.49 -33.74 15.85
C VAL A 201 6.61 -34.98 15.81
N ARG A 202 6.61 -35.69 14.68
CA ARG A 202 5.96 -37.00 14.55
C ARG A 202 7.03 -38.08 14.57
N ARG A 203 6.89 -39.04 15.47
CA ARG A 203 7.73 -40.24 15.49
C ARG A 203 6.97 -41.35 14.78
N ASP A 204 7.43 -41.69 13.59
CA ASP A 204 7.02 -42.89 12.87
C ASP A 204 7.99 -44.04 13.26
N PRO A 205 7.55 -45.31 13.26
CA PRO A 205 8.47 -46.45 13.34
C PRO A 205 9.65 -46.38 12.36
N ALA A 206 9.48 -45.84 11.14
CA ALA A 206 10.53 -45.77 10.13
C ALA A 206 11.33 -44.46 10.13
N ALA A 207 10.71 -43.32 10.45
CA ALA A 207 11.34 -42.00 10.36
C ALA A 207 10.83 -41.01 11.42
N GLN A 208 11.62 -39.97 11.68
CA GLN A 208 11.19 -38.84 12.49
C GLN A 208 10.89 -37.65 11.59
N VAL A 209 9.63 -37.20 11.60
CA VAL A 209 9.16 -36.08 10.77
C VAL A 209 9.05 -34.83 11.62
N PHE A 210 9.73 -33.77 11.19
CA PHE A 210 9.72 -32.45 11.80
C PHE A 210 8.98 -31.48 10.89
N ASP A 211 7.97 -30.79 11.43
CA ASP A 211 7.23 -29.74 10.74
C ASP A 211 7.84 -28.38 11.07
N CYS A 212 8.45 -27.72 10.09
CA CYS A 212 9.31 -26.58 10.29
C CYS A 212 8.80 -25.33 9.59
N ILE A 213 8.89 -24.19 10.26
CA ILE A 213 8.66 -22.87 9.67
C ILE A 213 9.93 -22.05 9.79
N GLN A 214 10.45 -21.56 8.67
CA GLN A 214 11.52 -20.58 8.64
C GLN A 214 10.96 -19.23 8.19
N THR A 215 11.12 -18.22 9.05
CA THR A 215 10.74 -16.84 8.73
C THR A 215 11.98 -16.02 8.40
N GLY A 216 11.87 -15.17 7.38
CA GLY A 216 12.87 -14.17 7.01
C GLY A 216 12.21 -12.85 6.59
N ARG A 217 13.01 -11.94 6.00
CA ARG A 217 12.51 -10.63 5.53
C ARG A 217 11.65 -10.76 4.28
N ASN A 218 11.99 -11.70 3.41
CA ASN A 218 11.35 -11.89 2.11
C ASN A 218 10.13 -12.82 2.19
N GLY A 219 9.86 -13.42 3.36
CA GLY A 219 8.69 -14.26 3.57
C GLY A 219 8.91 -15.38 4.58
N THR A 220 7.97 -16.33 4.58
CA THR A 220 7.96 -17.47 5.49
C THR A 220 7.87 -18.76 4.69
N LEU A 221 8.85 -19.65 4.85
CA LEU A 221 8.90 -20.96 4.21
C LEU A 221 8.46 -22.05 5.18
N HIS A 222 7.42 -22.80 4.79
CA HIS A 222 6.95 -23.98 5.51
C HIS A 222 7.48 -25.24 4.81
N PHE A 223 8.10 -26.13 5.57
CA PHE A 223 8.63 -27.40 5.05
C PHE A 223 8.63 -28.49 6.12
N LYS A 224 8.81 -29.73 5.70
CA LYS A 224 9.05 -30.87 6.58
C LYS A 224 10.46 -31.42 6.37
N LEU A 225 11.08 -31.84 7.47
CA LEU A 225 12.31 -32.62 7.44
C LEU A 225 12.02 -34.01 7.98
N GLU A 226 12.29 -35.03 7.19
CA GLU A 226 12.21 -36.42 7.61
C GLU A 226 13.61 -36.94 7.83
N VAL A 227 13.84 -37.58 8.97
CA VAL A 227 15.12 -38.17 9.34
C VAL A 227 14.91 -39.66 9.51
N GLU A 228 15.62 -40.46 8.74
CA GLU A 228 15.56 -41.91 8.90
C GLU A 228 16.03 -42.30 10.31
N LYS A 229 15.30 -43.24 10.91
CA LYS A 229 15.58 -43.65 12.28
C LYS A 229 16.78 -44.59 12.28
N GLU A 230 17.88 -44.11 12.86
CA GLU A 230 19.12 -44.86 13.06
C GLU A 230 18.84 -46.22 13.72
N ASN A 231 19.18 -47.32 13.04
CA ASN A 231 19.22 -48.62 13.68
C ASN A 231 20.48 -48.66 14.55
N THR A 232 20.40 -49.38 15.67
CA THR A 232 21.48 -49.40 16.67
C THR A 232 22.76 -49.99 16.07
N GLY A 233 23.66 -49.13 15.58
CA GLY A 233 24.92 -49.51 14.94
C GLY A 233 25.28 -48.69 13.69
N ASP A 234 24.38 -47.87 13.15
CA ASP A 234 24.67 -47.04 11.98
C ASP A 234 25.60 -45.87 12.35
N ASN A 235 26.45 -45.45 11.42
CA ASN A 235 27.36 -44.34 11.62
C ASN A 235 26.55 -43.02 11.58
N TYR A 236 26.71 -42.15 12.58
CA TYR A 236 25.97 -40.87 12.69
C TYR A 236 25.99 -40.02 11.40
N GLU A 237 27.06 -40.15 10.60
CA GLU A 237 27.29 -39.46 9.34
C GLU A 237 26.48 -40.03 8.15
N GLU A 238 25.94 -41.25 8.26
CA GLU A 238 25.18 -41.93 7.20
C GLU A 238 23.68 -41.62 7.22
N ALA A 239 23.18 -40.95 8.26
CA ALA A 239 21.78 -40.55 8.32
C ALA A 239 21.44 -39.52 7.22
N HIS A 240 20.33 -39.73 6.53
CA HIS A 240 19.82 -38.83 5.49
C HIS A 240 18.65 -37.98 6.00
N PHE A 241 18.55 -36.78 5.46
CA PHE A 241 17.40 -35.89 5.60
C PHE A 241 16.65 -35.84 4.29
N THR A 242 15.33 -35.99 4.34
CA THR A 242 14.43 -35.71 3.24
C THR A 242 13.69 -34.40 3.53
N TYR A 243 13.90 -33.41 2.68
CA TYR A 243 13.25 -32.11 2.73
C TYR A 243 12.02 -32.11 1.83
N LYS A 244 10.86 -31.72 2.40
CA LYS A 244 9.59 -31.64 1.68
C LYS A 244 8.99 -30.23 1.84
N PRO A 245 9.02 -29.37 0.81
CA PRO A 245 8.40 -28.05 0.90
C PRO A 245 6.88 -28.18 1.06
N GLN A 246 6.25 -27.25 1.78
CA GLN A 246 4.80 -27.17 1.97
C GLN A 246 4.28 -25.86 1.34
N LEU A 247 4.61 -25.66 0.06
CA LEU A 247 4.27 -24.48 -0.73
C LEU A 247 2.93 -24.68 -1.43
N ASP A 248 2.06 -23.67 -1.35
CA ASP A 248 0.82 -23.58 -2.12
C ASP A 248 1.04 -22.62 -3.30
N PRO A 249 0.92 -23.07 -4.57
CA PRO A 249 1.15 -22.23 -5.75
C PRO A 249 0.28 -20.97 -5.81
N SER A 250 -0.89 -20.96 -5.16
CA SER A 250 -1.78 -19.79 -5.14
C SER A 250 -1.35 -18.78 -4.08
N ARG A 251 -0.93 -19.26 -2.90
CA ARG A 251 -0.61 -18.42 -1.74
C ARG A 251 0.84 -17.95 -1.75
N ASP A 252 1.75 -18.82 -2.17
CA ASP A 252 3.18 -18.66 -1.99
C ASP A 252 3.88 -18.27 -3.31
N ARG A 253 3.12 -17.84 -4.33
CA ARG A 253 3.63 -17.52 -5.68
C ARG A 253 4.80 -16.54 -5.65
N ASP A 254 4.62 -15.41 -4.96
CA ASP A 254 5.63 -14.36 -4.93
C ASP A 254 6.90 -14.84 -4.19
N LEU A 255 6.77 -15.76 -3.23
CA LEU A 255 7.91 -16.39 -2.56
C LEU A 255 8.59 -17.41 -3.47
N MET A 256 7.82 -18.21 -4.21
CA MET A 256 8.35 -19.20 -5.16
C MET A 256 9.19 -18.56 -6.27
N ASP A 257 8.84 -17.35 -6.71
CA ASP A 257 9.60 -16.61 -7.72
C ASP A 257 11.00 -16.17 -7.22
N LEU A 258 11.18 -16.03 -5.90
CA LEU A 258 12.46 -15.68 -5.28
C LEU A 258 13.30 -16.90 -4.85
N LEU A 259 12.65 -18.03 -4.58
CA LEU A 259 13.32 -19.20 -4.05
C LEU A 259 14.11 -19.94 -5.13
N PRO A 260 15.34 -20.42 -4.83
CA PRO A 260 16.02 -21.37 -5.69
C PRO A 260 15.24 -22.67 -5.88
N ASP A 261 15.36 -23.29 -7.06
CA ASP A 261 14.64 -24.52 -7.44
C ASP A 261 14.75 -25.66 -6.40
N PHE A 262 15.91 -25.82 -5.76
CA PHE A 262 16.10 -26.87 -4.74
C PHE A 262 15.29 -26.66 -3.44
N LEU A 263 14.66 -25.49 -3.25
CA LEU A 263 13.75 -25.21 -2.13
C LEU A 263 12.27 -25.29 -2.55
N THR A 264 11.98 -25.41 -3.84
CA THR A 264 10.62 -25.64 -4.35
C THR A 264 10.34 -27.11 -4.61
N GLU A 265 11.39 -27.93 -4.70
CA GLU A 265 11.32 -29.38 -4.90
C GLU A 265 11.67 -30.19 -3.63
N GLU A 266 11.26 -31.45 -3.63
CA GLU A 266 11.68 -32.42 -2.61
C GLU A 266 13.13 -32.84 -2.86
N ILE A 267 13.98 -32.76 -1.83
CA ILE A 267 15.41 -33.09 -1.93
C ILE A 267 15.86 -33.98 -0.78
N GLU A 268 16.87 -34.81 -1.05
CA GLU A 268 17.53 -35.64 -0.04
C GLU A 268 18.99 -35.24 0.11
N PHE A 269 19.48 -35.18 1.35
CA PHE A 269 20.87 -34.86 1.63
C PHE A 269 21.36 -35.53 2.91
N ALA A 270 22.65 -35.84 2.96
CA ALA A 270 23.27 -36.42 4.14
C ALA A 270 23.28 -35.43 5.32
N ARG A 271 23.14 -35.94 6.54
CA ARG A 271 23.16 -35.16 7.81
C ARG A 271 24.31 -34.14 7.91
N PRO A 272 25.56 -34.42 7.46
CA PRO A 272 26.65 -33.44 7.51
C PRO A 272 26.39 -32.18 6.68
N HIS A 273 25.49 -32.24 5.70
CA HIS A 273 25.09 -31.11 4.88
C HIS A 273 23.92 -30.29 5.47
N ALA A 274 23.34 -30.69 6.61
CA ALA A 274 22.22 -29.98 7.23
C ALA A 274 22.55 -28.50 7.54
N ALA A 275 23.75 -28.22 8.05
CA ALA A 275 24.17 -26.85 8.31
C ALA A 275 24.28 -26.01 7.02
N LYS A 276 24.78 -26.62 5.94
CA LYS A 276 24.88 -25.98 4.62
C LYS A 276 23.50 -25.73 4.04
N PHE A 277 22.60 -26.71 4.11
CA PHE A 277 21.20 -26.57 3.72
C PHE A 277 20.55 -25.39 4.47
N TYR A 278 20.62 -25.38 5.80
CA TYR A 278 20.04 -24.31 6.61
C TYR A 278 20.60 -22.93 6.27
N SER A 279 21.92 -22.81 6.03
CA SER A 279 22.52 -21.53 5.63
C SER A 279 21.97 -21.00 4.29
N ARG A 280 21.64 -21.90 3.36
CA ARG A 280 21.06 -21.54 2.06
C ARG A 280 19.59 -21.14 2.18
N VAL A 281 18.82 -21.85 2.99
CA VAL A 281 17.43 -21.48 3.30
C VAL A 281 17.38 -20.07 3.92
N LYS A 282 18.21 -19.84 4.96
CA LYS A 282 18.28 -18.55 5.63
C LYS A 282 18.68 -17.43 4.66
N ARG A 283 19.68 -17.66 3.80
CA ARG A 283 20.09 -16.67 2.79
C ARG A 283 18.93 -16.31 1.87
N SER A 284 18.24 -17.31 1.32
CA SER A 284 17.15 -17.11 0.34
C SER A 284 15.94 -16.36 0.91
N LEU A 285 15.79 -16.29 2.23
CA LEU A 285 14.69 -15.59 2.90
C LEU A 285 15.10 -14.22 3.46
N VAL A 286 16.37 -13.85 3.38
CA VAL A 286 16.91 -12.60 3.93
C VAL A 286 17.46 -11.68 2.83
N GLU A 287 18.14 -12.27 1.85
CA GLU A 287 18.66 -11.63 0.63
C GLU A 287 17.65 -11.86 -0.50
#